data_AF-A0A842RGX4-F1
#
_entry.id   AF-A0A842RGX4-F1
#
_cell.length_a   1.000
_cell.length_b   1.000
_cell.length_c   1.000
_cell.angle_alpha   90.00
_cell.angle_beta   90.00
_cell.angle_gamma   90.00
#
_symmetry.space_group_name_H-M   'P 1'
#
loop_
_entity.id
_entity.type
_entity.pdbx_description
1 polymer ?
#
loop_
_entity_poly.entity_id
_entity_poly.type
_entity_poly.pdbx_seq_one_letter_code
_entity_poly.pdbx_strand_id
1 'polypeptide(L)' 'MPRYKILKETMLSDRTLGYALETLLKEGLVVKKTDETDGRLRIYEIQSPFNHQLT' A
#
# COMPACT_ATOMS: atom_id res chain seq x y z
N MET A 1 -12.54 11.74 0.00
CA MET A 1 -12.58 10.65 -1.00
C MET A 1 -11.18 10.06 -1.19
N PRO A 2 -10.78 9.04 -0.42
CA PRO A 2 -9.35 8.75 -0.30
C PRO A 2 -8.85 7.45 -0.96
N ARG A 3 -9.71 6.69 -1.63
CA ARG A 3 -9.31 5.41 -2.26
C ARG A 3 -8.65 5.55 -3.63
N TYR A 4 -8.53 6.76 -4.17
CA TYR A 4 -8.31 6.98 -5.62
C TYR A 4 -6.93 7.48 -6.03
N LYS A 5 -6.01 7.77 -5.10
CA LYS A 5 -4.72 8.37 -5.50
C LYS A 5 -3.86 7.39 -6.31
N ILE A 6 -3.70 6.16 -5.82
CA ILE A 6 -2.91 5.12 -6.48
C ILE A 6 -3.56 4.67 -7.80
N LEU A 7 -4.91 4.56 -7.84
CA LEU A 7 -5.64 4.25 -9.08
C LEU A 7 -5.39 5.29 -10.17
N LYS A 8 -5.44 6.59 -9.80
CA LYS A 8 -5.18 7.69 -10.74
C LYS A 8 -3.73 7.72 -11.22
N GLU A 9 -2.78 7.48 -10.33
CA GLU A 9 -1.35 7.56 -10.66
C GLU A 9 -0.85 6.38 -11.49
N THR A 10 -1.41 5.19 -11.26
CA THR A 10 -0.96 3.96 -11.94
C THR A 10 -1.72 3.66 -13.22
N MET A 11 -2.90 4.28 -13.41
CA MET A 11 -3.85 3.95 -14.49
C MET A 11 -4.23 2.46 -14.56
N LEU A 12 -4.04 1.72 -13.46
CA LEU A 12 -4.42 0.32 -13.36
C LEU A 12 -5.92 0.18 -13.06
N SER A 13 -6.53 -0.89 -13.56
CA SER A 13 -7.87 -1.28 -13.13
C SER A 13 -7.90 -1.60 -11.62
N ASP A 14 -9.03 -1.37 -10.96
CA ASP A 14 -9.22 -1.70 -9.53
C ASP A 14 -8.80 -3.14 -9.19
N ARG A 15 -9.14 -4.10 -10.06
CA ARG A 15 -8.78 -5.51 -9.87
C ARG A 15 -7.27 -5.71 -9.95
N THR A 16 -6.62 -5.15 -10.97
CA THR A 16 -5.18 -5.28 -11.16
C THR A 16 -4.41 -4.63 -10.02
N LEU A 17 -4.84 -3.45 -9.59
CA LEU A 17 -4.23 -2.76 -8.46
C LEU A 17 -4.40 -3.54 -7.16
N GLY A 18 -5.59 -4.10 -6.91
CA GLY A 18 -5.84 -4.96 -5.75
C GLY A 18 -4.87 -6.14 -5.69
N TYR A 19 -4.70 -6.85 -6.82
CA TYR A 19 -3.78 -7.96 -6.92
C TYR A 19 -2.31 -7.53 -6.69
N ALA A 20 -1.88 -6.44 -7.31
CA ALA A 20 -0.52 -5.94 -7.15
C ALA A 20 -0.21 -5.57 -5.69
N LEU A 21 -1.12 -4.86 -5.01
CA LEU A 21 -0.96 -4.49 -3.60
C LEU A 21 -0.94 -5.70 -2.68
N GLU A 22 -1.76 -6.72 -2.95
CA GLU A 22 -1.72 -7.98 -2.18
C GLU A 22 -0.41 -8.73 -2.36
N THR A 23 0.14 -8.76 -3.57
CA THR A 23 1.46 -9.36 -3.83
C THR A 23 2.54 -8.60 -3.07
N LEU A 24 2.58 -7.27 -3.17
CA LEU A 24 3.57 -6.46 -2.46
C LEU A 24 3.48 -6.60 -0.93
N LEU A 25 2.26 -6.76 -0.39
CA LEU A 25 2.05 -7.04 1.04
C LEU A 25 2.63 -8.40 1.45
N LYS A 26 2.43 -9.44 0.63
CA LYS A 26 2.95 -10.79 0.91
C LYS A 26 4.48 -10.84 0.87
N GLU A 27 5.08 -10.08 -0.03
CA GLU A 27 6.55 -9.95 -0.15
C GLU A 27 7.15 -9.05 0.95
N GLY A 28 6.33 -8.43 1.81
CA GLY A 28 6.82 -7.52 2.86
C GLY A 28 7.40 -6.21 2.31
N LEU A 29 7.09 -5.84 1.07
CA LEU A 29 7.57 -4.62 0.43
C LEU A 29 6.71 -3.41 0.77
N VAL A 30 5.46 -3.64 1.16
CA VAL A 30 4.54 -2.61 1.64
C VAL A 30 3.84 -3.08 2.90
N VAL A 31 3.43 -2.11 3.73
CA VAL A 31 2.56 -2.34 4.89
C VAL A 31 1.21 -1.65 4.67
N LYS A 32 0.17 -2.25 5.21
CA LYS A 32 -1.20 -1.72 5.16
C LYS A 32 -1.56 -1.12 6.51
N LYS A 33 -1.89 0.16 6.53
CA LYS A 33 -2.33 0.91 7.72
C LYS A 33 -3.74 1.45 7.51
N THR A 34 -4.44 1.66 8.62
CA THR A 34 -5.68 2.41 8.63
C THR A 34 -5.34 3.86 8.98
N ASP A 35 -5.94 4.82 8.29
CA ASP A 35 -5.77 6.23 8.63
C ASP A 35 -6.40 6.53 10.00
N GLU A 36 -5.68 7.28 10.83
CA GLU A 36 -6.11 7.60 12.20
C GLU A 36 -7.19 8.70 12.23
N THR A 37 -7.29 9.51 11.17
CA THR A 37 -8.28 10.57 11.03
C THR A 37 -9.57 10.04 10.40
N ASP A 38 -9.45 9.12 9.44
CA ASP A 38 -10.56 8.44 8.78
C ASP A 38 -10.35 6.93 8.81
N GLY A 39 -10.87 6.27 9.85
CA GLY A 39 -10.73 4.83 10.09
C GLY A 39 -11.24 3.90 8.96
N ARG A 40 -11.80 4.45 7.88
CA ARG A 40 -12.22 3.72 6.67
C ARG A 40 -11.16 3.70 5.58
N LEU A 41 -10.17 4.60 5.67
CA LEU A 41 -9.13 4.81 4.68
C LEU A 41 -7.99 3.81 4.92
N ARG A 42 -7.59 3.13 3.86
CA ARG A 42 -6.47 2.18 3.87
C ARG A 42 -5.29 2.81 3.16
N ILE A 43 -4.20 2.99 3.89
CA ILE A 43 -2.93 3.51 3.39
C ILE A 43 -1.99 2.33 3.15
N TYR A 44 -1.32 2.34 2.01
CA TYR A 44 -0.22 1.42 1.72
C TYR A 44 1.07 2.22 1.74
N GLU A 45 2.03 1.79 2.54
CA GLU A 45 3.31 2.46 2.75
C GLU A 45 4.44 1.51 2.35
N ILE A 46 5.45 2.01 1.63
CA ILE A 46 6.62 1.23 1.25
C ILE A 46 7.44 0.96 2.51
N GLN A 47 7.72 -0.32 2.79
CA GLN A 47 8.62 -0.68 3.87
C GLN A 47 10.04 -0.35 3.41
N SER A 48 10.69 0.59 4.09
CA SER A 48 12.07 0.97 3.74
C SER A 48 12.97 -0.28 3.77
N PRO A 49 13.73 -0.57 2.69
CA PRO A 49 14.60 -1.74 2.63
C PRO A 49 15.76 -1.68 3.65
N PHE A 50 15.97 -0.53 4.31
CA PHE A 50 17.04 -0.34 5.29
C PHE A 50 16.73 -0.84 6.72
N ASN A 51 15.56 -1.44 6.96
CA ASN A 51 15.26 -2.08 8.24
C ASN A 51 15.71 -3.54 8.33
N HIS A 52 16.38 -4.08 7.31
CA HIS A 52 17.21 -5.28 7.48
C HIS A 52 18.49 -4.91 8.25
N GLN A 53 18.36 -4.88 9.58
CA GLN A 53 19.39 -5.10 10.60
C GLN A 53 20.84 -4.89 10.17
N LEU A 54 21.39 -3.70 10.44
CA LEU A 54 22.75 -3.65 10.97
C LEU A 54 22.63 -3.70 12.49
N THR A 55 23.09 -4.83 13.04
CA THR A 55 23.35 -5.17 14.46
C THR A 55 22.16 -5.38 15.39
#